data_AF-A0A9D8WW60-F1
#
_entry.id   AF-A0A9D8WW60-F1
#
_cell.length_a   1.000
_cell.length_b   1.000
_cell.length_c   1.000
_cell.angle_alpha   90.00
_cell.angle_beta   90.00
_cell.angle_gamma   90.00
#
_symmetry.space_group_name_H-M   'P 1'
#
loop_
_entity.id
_entity.type
_entity.pdbx_description
1 polymer ?
#
loop_
_entity_poly.entity_id
_entity_poly.type
_entity_poly.pdbx_seq_one_letter_code
_entity_poly.pdbx_strand_id
1 'polypeptide(L)'
;MTRKGFTLIELLVVVLIIGILAAVALPEYQTAVLKSRLSTTMATVRAIADAAEVYYLANGEYAPDDINMLDISAVSGCRHIDSGQLDCGTIWYDYNAGGQNWHVASKQDRVDGRIFMNGKIILVYSRYLAYSPTHAGEIMCDARDGSSLAHKVCKSMGGVLVSGTQYRLP
;
A
#
# COMPACT_ATOMS: atom_id res chain seq x y z
N MET A 1 46.50 -10.53 -37.36
CA MET A 1 45.86 -9.63 -36.37
C MET A 1 45.70 -10.37 -35.06
N THR A 2 46.51 -10.06 -34.05
CA THR A 2 46.40 -10.69 -32.72
C THR A 2 45.26 -10.03 -31.95
N ARG A 3 44.18 -10.78 -31.70
CA ARG A 3 43.11 -10.37 -30.79
C ARG A 3 43.69 -10.36 -29.37
N LYS A 4 43.78 -9.19 -28.74
CA LYS A 4 44.03 -9.08 -27.30
C LYS A 4 42.81 -9.65 -26.58
N GLY A 5 42.99 -10.78 -25.88
CA GLY A 5 41.97 -11.33 -25.00
C GLY A 5 41.90 -10.55 -23.69
N PHE A 6 40.71 -10.47 -23.08
CA PHE A 6 40.54 -9.97 -21.73
C PHE A 6 41.32 -10.83 -20.73
N THR A 7 41.94 -10.20 -19.74
CA THR A 7 42.62 -10.93 -18.68
C THR A 7 41.61 -11.39 -17.62
N LEU A 8 41.86 -12.54 -17.00
CA LEU A 8 41.05 -13.03 -15.88
C LEU A 8 41.03 -12.04 -14.70
N ILE A 9 42.15 -11.34 -14.48
CA ILE A 9 42.26 -10.35 -13.41
C ILE A 9 41.41 -9.10 -13.68
N GLU A 10 41.32 -8.64 -14.93
CA GLU A 10 40.42 -7.52 -15.29
C GLU A 10 38.97 -7.88 -15.01
N LEU A 11 38.56 -9.10 -15.36
CA LEU A 11 37.18 -9.55 -15.13
C LEU A 11 36.89 -9.69 -13.62
N LEU A 12 37.86 -10.15 -12.84
CA LEU A 12 37.73 -10.29 -11.39
C LEU A 12 37.53 -8.94 -10.69
N VAL A 13 38.31 -7.91 -11.05
CA VAL A 13 38.16 -6.57 -10.47
C VAL A 13 36.81 -5.96 -10.83
N VAL A 14 36.32 -6.16 -12.06
CA VAL A 14 35.01 -5.65 -12.49
C VAL A 14 33.88 -6.28 -11.68
N VAL A 15 33.88 -7.60 -11.49
CA VAL A 15 32.85 -8.29 -10.70
C VAL A 15 32.90 -7.86 -9.24
N LEU A 16 34.09 -7.63 -8.69
CA LEU A 16 34.26 -7.11 -7.32
C LEU A 16 33.60 -5.73 -7.17
N ILE A 17 33.85 -4.80 -8.11
CA ILE A 17 33.26 -3.46 -8.06
C ILE A 17 31.72 -3.53 -8.20
N ILE A 18 31.21 -4.34 -9.14
CA ILE A 18 29.77 -4.53 -9.32
C ILE A 18 29.14 -5.11 -8.05
N GLY A 19 29.80 -6.06 -7.38
CA GLY A 19 29.33 -6.65 -6.13
C GLY A 19 29.15 -5.63 -5.00
N ILE A 20 30.10 -4.70 -4.84
CA ILE A 20 30.03 -3.63 -3.83
C ILE A 20 28.86 -2.68 -4.14
N LEU A 21 28.73 -2.25 -5.40
CA LEU A 21 27.65 -1.34 -5.81
C LEU A 21 26.27 -1.98 -5.62
N ALA A 22 26.12 -3.26 -5.98
CA ALA A 22 24.87 -3.99 -5.84
C ALA A 22 24.43 -4.13 -4.37
N ALA A 23 25.37 -4.35 -3.44
CA ALA A 23 25.08 -4.50 -2.03
C ALA A 23 24.46 -3.23 -1.41
N VAL A 24 24.89 -2.04 -1.85
CA VAL A 24 24.34 -0.76 -1.38
C VAL A 24 23.06 -0.38 -2.12
N ALA A 25 23.00 -0.63 -3.44
CA ALA A 25 21.88 -0.20 -4.27
C ALA A 25 20.58 -1.00 -4.01
N LEU A 26 20.68 -2.29 -3.71
CA LEU A 26 19.51 -3.16 -3.57
C LEU A 26 18.51 -2.72 -2.47
N PRO A 27 18.91 -2.42 -1.22
CA PRO A 27 17.97 -1.98 -0.19
C PRO A 27 17.31 -0.62 -0.50
N GLU A 28 18.04 0.29 -1.15
CA GLU A 28 17.47 1.57 -1.59
C GLU A 28 16.44 1.38 -2.70
N TYR A 29 16.76 0.53 -3.68
CA TYR A 29 15.84 0.18 -4.76
C TYR A 29 14.52 -0.40 -4.22
N GLN A 30 14.59 -1.33 -3.25
CA GLN A 30 13.38 -1.88 -2.63
C GLN A 30 12.53 -0.80 -1.92
N THR A 31 13.17 0.17 -1.27
CA THR A 31 12.48 1.31 -0.64
C THR A 31 11.80 2.18 -1.68
N ALA A 32 12.48 2.49 -2.79
CA ALA A 32 11.94 3.29 -3.87
C ALA A 32 10.72 2.62 -4.52
N VAL A 33 10.81 1.31 -4.80
CA VAL A 33 9.68 0.53 -5.35
C VAL A 33 8.49 0.52 -4.40
N LEU A 34 8.72 0.30 -3.09
CA LEU A 34 7.63 0.30 -2.11
C LEU A 34 6.96 1.68 -2.01
N LYS A 35 7.73 2.77 -2.00
CA LYS A 35 7.21 4.15 -2.02
C LYS A 35 6.41 4.45 -3.28
N SER A 36 6.88 4.00 -4.45
CA SER A 36 6.16 4.17 -5.71
C SER A 36 4.81 3.45 -5.68
N ARG A 37 4.78 2.19 -5.23
CA ARG A 37 3.53 1.44 -5.05
C ARG A 37 2.58 2.16 -4.09
N LEU A 38 3.11 2.64 -2.97
CA LEU A 38 2.34 3.37 -1.98
C LEU A 38 1.76 4.67 -2.53
N SER A 39 2.52 5.44 -3.32
CA SER A 39 2.00 6.64 -3.98
C SER A 39 0.79 6.33 -4.88
N THR A 40 0.86 5.24 -5.65
CA THR A 40 -0.28 4.79 -6.46
C THR A 40 -1.45 4.36 -5.57
N THR A 41 -1.17 3.58 -4.52
CA THR A 41 -2.16 3.14 -3.55
C THR A 41 -2.88 4.32 -2.90
N MET A 42 -2.16 5.37 -2.49
CA MET A 42 -2.73 6.56 -1.87
C MET A 42 -3.71 7.28 -2.80
N ALA A 43 -3.36 7.41 -4.08
CA ALA A 43 -4.24 8.04 -5.07
C ALA A 43 -5.53 7.24 -5.28
N THR A 44 -5.43 5.92 -5.43
CA THR A 44 -6.60 5.05 -5.62
C THR A 44 -7.47 4.96 -4.37
N VAL A 45 -6.86 4.79 -3.19
CA VAL A 45 -7.58 4.78 -1.90
C VAL A 45 -8.31 6.11 -1.69
N ARG A 46 -7.68 7.23 -2.04
CA ARG A 46 -8.32 8.55 -1.99
C ARG A 46 -9.54 8.61 -2.91
N ALA A 47 -9.42 8.15 -4.16
CA ALA A 47 -10.53 8.15 -5.10
C ALA A 47 -11.70 7.29 -4.61
N ILE A 48 -11.44 6.09 -4.06
CA ILE A 48 -12.48 5.22 -3.49
C ILE A 48 -13.16 5.91 -2.29
N ALA A 49 -12.36 6.49 -1.39
CA ALA A 49 -12.90 7.20 -0.23
C ALA A 49 -13.76 8.40 -0.64
N ASP A 50 -13.30 9.21 -1.60
CA ASP A 50 -14.04 10.38 -2.09
C ASP A 50 -15.38 9.94 -2.74
N ALA A 51 -15.40 8.82 -3.47
CA ALA A 51 -16.64 8.24 -4.00
C ALA A 51 -17.59 7.74 -2.90
N ALA A 52 -17.05 7.11 -1.85
CA ALA A 52 -17.83 6.72 -0.68
C ALA A 52 -18.44 7.93 0.04
N GLU A 53 -17.72 9.05 0.15
CA GLU A 53 -18.28 10.29 0.70
C GLU A 53 -19.43 10.83 -0.16
N VAL A 54 -19.29 10.81 -1.50
CA VAL A 54 -20.38 11.20 -2.39
C VAL A 54 -21.62 10.32 -2.21
N TYR A 55 -21.42 9.00 -2.09
CA TYR A 55 -22.51 8.07 -1.81
C TYR A 55 -23.19 8.39 -0.48
N TYR A 56 -22.42 8.67 0.58
CA TYR A 56 -22.94 9.07 1.88
C TYR A 56 -23.78 10.34 1.79
N LEU A 57 -23.30 11.36 1.08
CA LEU A 57 -24.04 12.61 0.90
C LEU A 57 -25.37 12.42 0.18
N ALA A 58 -25.48 11.44 -0.71
CA ALA A 58 -26.70 11.13 -1.43
C ALA A 58 -27.69 10.27 -0.63
N ASN A 59 -27.20 9.33 0.18
CA ASN A 59 -28.02 8.29 0.80
C ASN A 59 -28.15 8.40 2.33
N GLY A 60 -27.32 9.22 2.98
CA GLY A 60 -27.25 9.35 4.44
C GLY A 60 -26.47 8.23 5.15
N GLU A 61 -25.96 7.26 4.40
CA GLU A 61 -25.15 6.15 4.88
C GLU A 61 -24.12 5.74 3.82
N TYR A 62 -23.02 5.11 4.24
CA TYR A 62 -22.04 4.55 3.31
C TYR A 62 -22.58 3.29 2.64
N ALA A 63 -22.16 3.04 1.40
CA ALA A 63 -22.50 1.82 0.69
C ALA A 63 -21.99 0.59 1.47
N PRO A 64 -22.81 -0.46 1.65
CA PRO A 64 -22.45 -1.65 2.42
C PRO A 64 -21.41 -2.49 1.67
N ASP A 65 -20.16 -2.52 2.19
CA ASP A 65 -18.99 -3.34 1.80
C ASP A 65 -18.93 -3.78 0.32
N ASP A 66 -19.38 -2.92 -0.59
CA ASP A 66 -19.48 -3.20 -2.02
C ASP A 66 -18.96 -2.00 -2.79
N ILE A 67 -17.75 -2.16 -3.33
CA ILE A 67 -17.08 -1.11 -4.09
C ILE A 67 -17.76 -0.84 -5.44
N ASN A 68 -18.59 -1.77 -5.95
CA ASN A 68 -19.33 -1.57 -7.19
C ASN A 68 -20.42 -0.50 -7.06
N MET A 69 -20.89 -0.24 -5.83
CA MET A 69 -21.88 0.80 -5.56
C MET A 69 -21.28 2.22 -5.65
N LEU A 70 -19.96 2.35 -5.74
CA LEU A 70 -19.25 3.63 -5.72
C LEU A 70 -18.95 4.21 -7.12
N ASP A 71 -19.39 3.56 -8.21
CA ASP A 71 -19.20 4.00 -9.61
C ASP A 71 -17.80 4.59 -9.90
N ILE A 72 -16.76 3.82 -9.59
CA ILE A 72 -15.37 4.29 -9.66
C ILE A 72 -14.58 3.60 -10.77
N SER A 73 -14.00 4.40 -11.66
CA SER A 73 -13.17 3.92 -12.78
C SER A 73 -11.68 3.78 -12.44
N ALA A 74 -11.23 4.32 -11.30
CA ALA A 74 -9.82 4.27 -10.86
C ALA A 74 -9.27 2.85 -10.64
N VAL A 75 -10.14 1.83 -10.65
CA VAL A 75 -9.81 0.42 -10.41
C VAL A 75 -10.12 -0.48 -11.61
N SER A 76 -10.32 0.08 -12.80
CA SER A 76 -10.80 -0.62 -14.01
C SER A 76 -9.92 -1.79 -14.51
N GLY A 77 -8.72 -1.98 -13.96
CA GLY A 77 -7.82 -3.10 -14.27
C GLY A 77 -7.68 -4.13 -13.15
N CYS A 78 -8.42 -3.98 -12.06
CA CYS A 78 -8.35 -4.86 -10.90
C CYS A 78 -9.43 -5.94 -10.97
N ARG A 79 -9.11 -7.12 -10.45
CA ARG A 79 -10.05 -8.25 -10.34
C ARG A 79 -10.82 -8.17 -9.04
N HIS A 80 -12.14 -8.25 -9.08
CA HIS A 80 -12.94 -8.39 -7.86
C HIS A 80 -12.72 -9.77 -7.23
N ILE A 81 -12.39 -9.80 -5.94
CA ILE A 81 -12.22 -11.03 -5.16
C ILE A 81 -13.46 -11.28 -4.30
N ASP A 82 -14.01 -10.20 -3.73
CA ASP A 82 -15.20 -10.17 -2.90
C ASP A 82 -15.87 -8.79 -3.07
N SER A 83 -17.02 -8.59 -2.44
CA SER A 83 -17.87 -7.39 -2.57
C SER A 83 -17.07 -6.09 -2.39
N GLY A 84 -16.23 -6.00 -1.36
CA GLY A 84 -15.39 -4.83 -1.07
C GLY A 84 -13.94 -4.95 -1.51
N GLN A 85 -13.53 -6.10 -2.05
CA GLN A 85 -12.11 -6.44 -2.25
C GLN A 85 -11.70 -6.53 -3.72
N LEU A 86 -10.61 -5.85 -4.04
CA LEU A 86 -10.03 -5.77 -5.37
C LEU A 86 -8.57 -6.25 -5.37
N ASP A 87 -8.23 -7.13 -6.31
CA ASP A 87 -6.88 -7.60 -6.58
C ASP A 87 -6.30 -6.91 -7.83
N CYS A 88 -5.30 -6.06 -7.63
CA CYS A 88 -4.56 -5.40 -8.72
C CYS A 88 -3.14 -5.99 -8.85
N GLY A 89 -2.98 -7.28 -8.55
CA GLY A 89 -1.71 -8.01 -8.59
C GLY A 89 -0.90 -7.84 -7.32
N THR A 90 -0.06 -6.80 -7.25
CA THR A 90 0.80 -6.56 -6.06
C THR A 90 0.19 -5.62 -5.04
N ILE A 91 -0.98 -5.05 -5.34
CA ILE A 91 -1.73 -4.15 -4.47
C ILE A 91 -3.16 -4.67 -4.44
N TRP A 92 -3.70 -4.85 -3.24
CA TRP A 92 -5.13 -5.13 -3.05
C TRP A 92 -5.79 -3.92 -2.41
N TYR A 93 -7.04 -3.67 -2.77
CA TYR A 93 -7.87 -2.66 -2.11
C TYR A 93 -9.02 -3.33 -1.37
N ASP A 94 -9.40 -2.76 -0.24
CA ASP A 94 -10.45 -3.30 0.62
C ASP A 94 -11.31 -2.13 1.14
N TYR A 95 -12.51 -2.00 0.58
CA TYR A 95 -13.52 -1.03 1.03
C TYR A 95 -14.41 -1.69 2.08
N ASN A 96 -14.38 -1.13 3.29
CA ASN A 96 -15.14 -1.64 4.43
C ASN A 96 -15.96 -0.49 5.02
N ALA A 97 -17.24 -0.38 4.67
CA ALA A 97 -18.17 0.60 5.24
C ALA A 97 -19.64 0.14 5.11
N GLY A 98 -20.56 0.76 5.85
CA GLY A 98 -22.00 0.46 5.73
C GLY A 98 -22.50 -0.73 6.57
N GLY A 99 -21.61 -1.52 7.20
CA GLY A 99 -21.89 -2.53 8.26
C GLY A 99 -22.20 -3.95 7.76
N GLN A 100 -22.07 -5.05 8.51
CA GLN A 100 -21.26 -5.33 9.71
C GLN A 100 -19.93 -5.96 9.28
N ASN A 101 -18.81 -5.32 9.60
CA ASN A 101 -17.50 -5.97 9.52
C ASN A 101 -17.47 -7.19 10.46
N TRP A 102 -17.64 -8.40 9.93
CA TRP A 102 -17.49 -9.65 10.72
C TRP A 102 -16.09 -9.75 11.37
N HIS A 103 -15.12 -8.97 10.90
CA HIS A 103 -13.71 -9.08 11.23
C HIS A 103 -13.20 -8.07 12.27
N VAL A 104 -14.01 -7.10 12.73
CA VAL A 104 -13.56 -6.13 13.75
C VAL A 104 -14.71 -5.73 14.66
N ALA A 105 -14.54 -5.90 15.98
CA ALA A 105 -15.52 -5.56 17.03
C ALA A 105 -15.85 -4.05 17.13
N SER A 106 -15.36 -3.23 16.21
CA SER A 106 -15.65 -1.79 16.09
C SER A 106 -15.90 -1.47 14.62
N LYS A 107 -16.95 -0.71 14.32
CA LYS A 107 -17.17 -0.16 12.99
C LYS A 107 -16.00 0.79 12.67
N GLN A 108 -15.33 0.52 11.57
CA GLN A 108 -14.07 1.17 11.18
C GLN A 108 -14.20 1.55 9.72
N ASP A 109 -15.26 2.31 9.37
CA ASP A 109 -15.56 2.70 7.99
C ASP A 109 -14.30 3.29 7.35
N ARG A 110 -13.70 2.54 6.41
CA ARG A 110 -12.35 2.81 5.87
C ARG A 110 -12.13 2.14 4.53
N VAL A 111 -11.14 2.66 3.83
CA VAL A 111 -10.57 2.06 2.63
C VAL A 111 -9.12 1.69 2.92
N ASP A 112 -8.77 0.43 2.71
CA ASP A 112 -7.39 -0.06 2.80
C ASP A 112 -6.79 -0.27 1.42
N GLY A 113 -5.50 0.03 1.31
CA GLY A 113 -4.63 -0.43 0.24
C GLY A 113 -3.50 -1.28 0.82
N ARG A 114 -3.49 -2.57 0.47
CA ARG A 114 -2.55 -3.57 0.98
C ARG A 114 -1.49 -3.86 -0.08
N ILE A 115 -0.23 -3.62 0.23
CA ILE A 115 0.88 -3.83 -0.69
C ILE A 115 1.57 -5.15 -0.37
N PHE A 116 1.75 -5.96 -1.40
CA PHE A 116 2.38 -7.28 -1.31
C PHE A 116 3.80 -7.25 -1.86
N MET A 117 4.72 -7.90 -1.15
CA MET A 117 6.05 -8.23 -1.66
C MET A 117 6.38 -9.66 -1.29
N ASN A 118 6.88 -10.43 -2.26
CA ASN A 118 7.22 -11.84 -2.08
C ASN A 118 6.05 -12.67 -1.49
N GLY A 119 4.82 -12.39 -1.92
CA GLY A 119 3.61 -13.09 -1.47
C GLY A 119 3.11 -12.72 -0.06
N LYS A 120 3.73 -11.74 0.61
CA LYS A 120 3.34 -11.28 1.94
C LYS A 120 2.89 -9.84 1.94
N ILE A 121 1.93 -9.49 2.79
CA ILE A 121 1.50 -8.10 3.00
C ILE A 121 2.61 -7.41 3.80
N ILE A 122 3.26 -6.43 3.19
CA ILE A 122 4.36 -5.70 3.82
C ILE A 122 3.88 -4.38 4.44
N LEU A 123 2.88 -3.75 3.83
CA LEU A 123 2.43 -2.41 4.19
C LEU A 123 0.93 -2.29 3.89
N VAL A 124 0.19 -1.73 4.84
CA VAL A 124 -1.22 -1.37 4.66
C VAL A 124 -1.35 0.14 4.83
N TYR A 125 -1.92 0.79 3.83
CA TYR A 125 -2.32 2.19 3.90
C TYR A 125 -3.83 2.25 4.09
N SER A 126 -4.29 2.85 5.18
CA SER A 126 -5.72 2.94 5.50
C SER A 126 -6.14 4.40 5.53
N ARG A 127 -7.25 4.72 4.86
CA ARG A 127 -7.94 6.00 5.01
C ARG A 127 -9.30 5.74 5.60
N TYR A 128 -9.52 6.23 6.81
CA TYR A 128 -10.83 6.18 7.43
C TYR A 128 -11.73 7.24 6.81
N LEU A 129 -12.99 6.87 6.58
CA LEU A 129 -13.97 7.77 6.00
C LEU A 129 -14.37 8.85 7.02
N ALA A 130 -14.93 9.96 6.55
CA ALA A 130 -15.23 11.15 7.34
C ALA A 130 -16.22 10.86 8.48
N TYR A 131 -17.16 9.95 8.27
CA TYR A 131 -18.17 9.57 9.26
C TYR A 131 -17.85 8.24 9.98
N SER A 132 -16.59 7.80 9.92
CA SER A 132 -16.14 6.62 10.67
C SER A 132 -16.24 6.83 12.18
N PRO A 133 -16.86 5.93 12.96
CA PRO A 133 -17.22 6.22 14.35
C PRO A 133 -16.03 6.21 15.33
N THR A 134 -14.87 5.67 14.93
CA THR A 134 -13.71 5.52 15.82
C THR A 134 -12.49 6.31 15.39
N HIS A 135 -12.32 6.54 14.08
CA HIS A 135 -11.11 7.14 13.51
C HIS A 135 -11.46 8.09 12.35
N ALA A 136 -12.55 8.85 12.47
CA ALA A 136 -13.06 9.76 11.45
C ALA A 136 -11.95 10.55 10.72
N GLY A 137 -11.80 10.33 9.42
CA GLY A 137 -10.83 11.03 8.57
C GLY A 137 -9.35 10.73 8.84
N GLU A 138 -9.01 9.85 9.78
CA GLU A 138 -7.62 9.50 10.06
C GLU A 138 -7.00 8.73 8.89
N ILE A 139 -5.69 8.92 8.72
CA ILE A 139 -4.90 8.18 7.76
C ILE A 139 -3.85 7.39 8.54
N MET A 140 -3.77 6.09 8.26
CA MET A 140 -2.87 5.17 8.94
C MET A 140 -1.97 4.45 7.95
N CYS A 141 -0.75 4.16 8.38
CA CYS A 141 0.21 3.30 7.70
C CYS A 141 0.63 2.19 8.67
N ASP A 142 0.39 0.95 8.31
CA ASP A 142 0.69 -0.21 9.14
C ASP A 142 1.79 -1.06 8.48
N ALA A 143 2.92 -1.18 9.17
CA ALA A 143 4.07 -1.96 8.76
C ALA A 143 3.91 -3.43 9.16
N ARG A 144 3.47 -4.29 8.25
CA ARG A 144 3.17 -5.70 8.54
C ARG A 144 4.42 -6.58 8.52
N ASP A 145 4.27 -7.76 9.13
CA ASP A 145 5.27 -8.83 9.15
C ASP A 145 6.66 -8.43 9.70
N GLY A 146 6.73 -7.43 10.58
CA GLY A 146 8.00 -6.94 11.15
C GLY A 146 8.94 -6.33 10.11
N SER A 147 8.41 -5.88 8.96
CA SER A 147 9.21 -5.35 7.87
C SER A 147 9.87 -4.01 8.23
N SER A 148 11.19 -4.04 8.44
CA SER A 148 12.01 -2.84 8.66
C SER A 148 11.88 -1.83 7.52
N LEU A 149 11.68 -2.32 6.30
CA LEU A 149 11.43 -1.52 5.10
C LEU A 149 10.10 -0.75 5.21
N ALA A 150 9.02 -1.42 5.60
CA ALA A 150 7.71 -0.77 5.74
C ALA A 150 7.71 0.26 6.89
N HIS A 151 8.34 -0.05 8.03
CA HIS A 151 8.54 0.91 9.12
C HIS A 151 9.28 2.17 8.63
N LYS A 152 10.33 1.99 7.82
CA LYS A 152 11.10 3.10 7.25
C LYS A 152 10.23 3.95 6.32
N VAL A 153 9.39 3.31 5.49
CA VAL A 153 8.49 4.01 4.58
C VAL A 153 7.42 4.79 5.34
N CYS A 154 6.70 4.18 6.29
CA CYS A 154 5.68 4.87 7.09
C CYS A 154 6.24 6.09 7.82
N LYS A 155 7.42 5.96 8.46
CA LYS A 155 8.11 7.09 9.11
C LYS A 155 8.49 8.19 8.12
N SER A 156 8.97 7.81 6.93
CA SER A 156 9.40 8.78 5.91
C SER A 156 8.26 9.60 5.32
N MET A 157 7.00 9.18 5.49
CA MET A 157 5.81 9.94 5.13
C MET A 157 5.33 10.88 6.24
N GLY A 158 6.11 11.05 7.31
CA GLY A 158 5.71 11.84 8.47
C GLY A 158 4.87 11.07 9.49
N GLY A 159 4.81 9.74 9.38
CA GLY A 159 4.02 8.91 10.27
C GLY A 159 4.51 8.92 11.72
N VAL A 160 3.60 9.22 12.65
CA VAL A 160 3.82 9.15 14.09
C VAL A 160 3.37 7.78 14.59
N LEU A 161 4.25 7.08 15.31
CA LEU A 161 3.93 5.74 15.83
C LEU A 161 2.81 5.82 16.86
N VAL A 162 1.75 5.04 16.64
CA VAL A 162 0.60 4.92 17.56
C VAL A 162 0.71 3.66 18.41
N SER A 163 0.94 2.52 17.77
CA SER A 163 1.03 1.23 18.46
C SER A 163 1.77 0.21 17.60
N GLY A 164 2.84 -0.40 18.11
CA GLY A 164 3.57 -1.50 17.47
C GLY A 164 4.02 -1.21 16.04
N THR A 165 3.18 -1.55 15.08
CA THR A 165 3.39 -1.42 13.63
C THR A 165 2.62 -0.27 12.97
N GLN A 166 1.71 0.38 13.70
CA GLN A 166 0.79 1.39 13.18
C GLN A 166 1.33 2.80 13.37
N TYR A 167 1.32 3.57 12.28
CA TYR A 167 1.72 4.96 12.20
C TYR A 167 0.54 5.80 11.74
N ARG A 168 0.19 6.85 12.48
CA ARG A 168 -0.75 7.87 12.04
C ARG A 168 -0.02 8.84 11.11
N LEU A 169 -0.54 9.01 9.91
CA LEU A 169 -0.01 9.93 8.92
C LEU A 169 -0.63 11.34 9.11
N PRO A 170 0.06 12.40 8.67
CA PRO A 170 -0.45 13.76 8.71
C PRO A 170 -1.65 13.98 7.79
#